data_AF-A0A7S1BP62-F1
#
_entry.id   AF-A0A7S1BP62-F1
#
_cell.length_a   1.000
_cell.length_b   1.000
_cell.length_c   1.000
_cell.angle_alpha   90.00
_cell.angle_beta   90.00
_cell.angle_gamma   90.00
#
_symmetry.space_group_name_H-M   'P 1'
#
loop_
_entity.id
_entity.type
_entity.pdbx_description
1 polymer ?
#
loop_
_entity_poly.entity_id
_entity_poly.type
_entity_poly.pdbx_seq_one_letter_code
_entity_poly.pdbx_strand_id
1 'polypeptide(L)'
;MMFPPSNALYVGPQVRQLVTDLSLRGLSELRVYTDFDHTLTFPTSLECHEVFASCNGLPQAFQAAVRPLLDFETPGSPGLVLDADAWWSTYHNALVAADPPLHRSQIGPIVASTGIELRPGADDLLRACCERRVPILVASAGITDIILSVIDTGENVSAKPQL
;
A
#
# COMPACT_ATOMS: atom_id res chain seq x y z
N MET A 1 15.29 28.65 5.31
CA MET A 1 15.44 27.50 6.23
C MET A 1 14.04 27.17 6.71
N MET A 2 13.42 26.12 6.18
CA MET A 2 12.02 25.78 6.47
C MET A 2 12.00 24.93 7.74
N PHE A 3 11.30 25.40 8.77
CA PHE A 3 11.05 24.62 9.99
C PHE A 3 10.24 23.36 9.63
N PRO A 4 10.45 22.22 10.30
CA PRO A 4 9.59 21.07 10.08
C PRO A 4 8.15 21.46 10.45
N PRO A 5 7.14 20.92 9.74
CA PRO A 5 5.75 21.12 10.10
C PRO A 5 5.50 20.64 11.54
N SER A 6 4.48 21.22 12.20
CA SER A 6 4.20 21.10 13.65
C SER A 6 3.92 19.68 14.16
N ASN A 7 3.94 18.68 13.29
CA ASN A 7 3.67 17.26 13.54
C ASN A 7 4.94 16.38 13.53
N ALA A 8 6.12 16.93 13.24
CA ALA A 8 7.37 16.17 13.32
C ALA A 8 7.86 16.09 14.77
N LEU A 9 7.77 14.90 15.38
CA LEU A 9 8.52 14.57 16.60
C LEU A 9 10.00 14.38 16.22
N TYR A 10 10.77 15.47 16.31
CA TYR A 10 12.18 15.46 15.93
C TYR A 10 13.04 14.67 16.94
N VAL A 11 13.65 13.59 16.47
CA VAL A 11 14.48 12.69 17.29
C VAL A 11 15.94 13.17 17.31
N GLY A 12 16.20 14.30 17.97
CA GLY A 12 17.53 14.70 18.43
C GLY A 12 18.62 15.00 17.36
N PRO A 13 19.82 15.40 17.78
CA PRO A 13 20.93 15.75 16.88
C PRO A 13 21.45 14.57 16.04
N GLN A 14 21.25 13.33 16.47
CA GLN A 14 21.74 12.12 15.80
C GLN A 14 21.10 11.92 14.42
N VAL A 15 19.79 12.16 14.28
CA VAL A 15 19.10 12.03 12.99
C VAL A 15 19.66 13.01 11.96
N ARG A 16 19.95 14.24 12.37
CA ARG A 16 20.57 15.24 11.48
C ARG A 16 21.95 14.81 11.00
N GLN A 17 22.77 14.23 11.88
CA GLN A 17 24.07 13.72 11.48
C GLN A 17 23.91 12.59 10.44
N LEU A 18 23.01 11.64 10.66
CA LEU A 18 22.75 10.55 9.71
C LEU A 18 22.32 11.07 8.33
N VAL A 19 21.41 12.05 8.28
CA VAL A 19 20.99 12.69 7.02
C VAL A 19 22.14 13.42 6.34
N THR A 20 23.02 14.06 7.12
CA THR A 20 24.19 14.78 6.60
C THR A 20 25.21 13.80 6.03
N ASP A 21 25.52 12.72 6.74
CA ASP A 21 26.44 11.67 6.29
C ASP A 21 25.93 10.98 5.02
N LEU A 22 24.62 10.71 4.94
CA LEU A 22 24.00 10.15 3.74
C LEU A 22 24.14 11.09 2.53
N SER A 23 23.98 12.40 2.76
CA SER A 23 24.14 13.40 1.70
C SER A 23 25.58 13.47 1.19
N LEU A 24 26.58 13.25 2.05
CA LEU A 24 28.00 13.25 1.67
C LEU A 24 28.43 12.00 0.89
N ARG A 25 27.84 10.83 1.19
CA ARG A 25 28.13 9.55 0.50
C ARG A 25 27.56 9.49 -0.92
N GLY A 26 26.53 10.30 -1.18
CA GLY A 26 25.91 10.40 -2.50
C GLY A 26 24.97 9.24 -2.85
N LEU A 27 24.40 9.32 -4.05
CA LEU A 27 23.29 8.44 -4.47
C LEU A 27 23.69 6.97 -4.69
N SER A 28 24.97 6.68 -4.96
CA SER A 28 25.44 5.31 -5.17
C SER A 28 25.31 4.42 -3.94
N GLU A 29 25.39 5.02 -2.75
CA GLU A 29 25.21 4.33 -1.47
C GLU A 29 23.77 4.37 -0.95
N LEU A 30 22.88 5.14 -1.59
CA LEU A 30 21.50 5.28 -1.17
C LEU A 30 20.67 4.05 -1.57
N ARG A 31 19.84 3.59 -0.64
CA ARG A 31 18.81 2.57 -0.84
C ARG A 31 17.56 2.99 -0.08
N VAL A 32 16.40 2.75 -0.65
CA VAL A 32 15.10 3.03 -0.01
C VAL A 32 14.41 1.71 0.28
N TYR A 33 13.98 1.54 1.52
CA TYR A 33 13.13 0.44 1.97
C TYR A 33 11.86 1.05 2.55
N THR A 34 10.71 0.61 2.07
CA THR A 34 9.44 1.19 2.49
C THR A 34 8.37 0.11 2.50
N ASP A 35 7.42 0.24 3.42
CA ASP A 35 6.17 -0.52 3.37
C ASP A 35 5.19 0.15 2.40
N PHE A 36 4.06 -0.49 2.11
CA PHE A 36 3.06 0.03 1.19
C PHE A 36 1.83 0.59 1.94
N ASP A 37 1.05 -0.28 2.59
CA ASP A 37 -0.21 0.08 3.22
C ASP A 37 0.00 1.11 4.34
N HIS A 38 -0.73 2.21 4.26
CA HIS A 38 -0.64 3.40 5.13
C HIS A 38 0.75 4.06 5.24
N THR A 39 1.74 3.57 4.50
CA THR A 39 3.09 4.14 4.40
C THR A 39 3.24 4.93 3.10
N LEU A 40 3.14 4.24 1.97
CA LEU A 40 3.06 4.87 0.64
C LEU A 40 1.63 5.29 0.32
N THR A 41 0.62 4.55 0.79
CA THR A 41 -0.78 4.95 0.69
C THR A 41 -1.20 5.90 1.81
N PHE A 42 -2.31 6.62 1.61
CA PHE A 42 -2.84 7.54 2.62
C PHE A 42 -3.33 6.77 3.86
N PRO A 43 -3.20 7.31 5.10
CA PRO A 43 -3.66 6.61 6.30
C PRO A 43 -5.18 6.33 6.37
N THR A 44 -5.96 7.00 5.53
CA THR A 44 -7.41 6.78 5.42
C THR A 44 -7.79 5.98 4.16
N SER A 45 -6.81 5.58 3.35
CA SER A 45 -7.04 4.67 2.24
C SER A 45 -7.21 3.25 2.76
N LEU A 46 -7.92 2.45 1.98
CA LEU A 46 -8.00 1.01 2.21
C LEU A 46 -6.61 0.38 2.13
N GLU A 47 -6.38 -0.63 2.96
CA GLU A 47 -5.27 -1.57 2.80
C GLU A 47 -5.53 -2.51 1.62
N CYS A 48 -4.49 -3.15 1.11
CA CYS A 48 -4.60 -4.14 0.03
C CYS A 48 -5.68 -5.20 0.30
N HIS A 49 -5.79 -5.69 1.53
CA HIS A 49 -6.72 -6.74 1.92
C HIS A 49 -8.16 -6.24 2.12
N GLU A 50 -8.39 -4.93 2.15
CA GLU A 50 -9.74 -4.35 2.21
C GLU A 50 -10.33 -4.11 0.81
N VAL A 51 -9.50 -4.05 -0.24
CA VAL A 51 -9.91 -3.79 -1.63
C VAL A 51 -10.96 -4.78 -2.11
N PHE A 52 -10.74 -6.08 -1.88
CA PHE A 52 -11.68 -7.09 -2.34
C PHE A 52 -12.97 -7.08 -1.53
N ALA A 53 -12.90 -6.88 -0.21
CA ALA A 53 -14.09 -6.85 0.65
C ALA A 53 -14.99 -5.63 0.42
N SER A 54 -14.42 -4.52 -0.06
CA SER A 54 -15.13 -3.28 -0.40
C SER A 54 -15.73 -3.30 -1.82
N CYS A 55 -15.32 -4.23 -2.68
CA CYS A 55 -15.82 -4.32 -4.05
C CYS A 55 -17.21 -4.98 -4.12
N ASN A 56 -18.25 -4.18 -4.42
CA ASN A 56 -19.62 -4.65 -4.60
C ASN A 56 -19.82 -5.61 -5.79
N GLY A 57 -18.84 -5.71 -6.70
CA GLY A 57 -18.88 -6.60 -7.87
C GLY A 57 -18.47 -8.05 -7.58
N LEU A 58 -18.02 -8.36 -6.36
CA LEU A 58 -17.61 -9.72 -5.97
C LEU A 58 -18.77 -10.54 -5.39
N PRO A 59 -18.68 -11.88 -5.44
CA PRO A 59 -19.73 -12.75 -4.92
C PRO A 59 -20.03 -12.49 -3.44
N GLN A 60 -21.31 -12.48 -3.07
CA GLN A 60 -21.73 -12.22 -1.69
C GLN A 60 -21.16 -13.27 -0.72
N ALA A 61 -21.03 -14.52 -1.16
CA ALA A 61 -20.42 -15.59 -0.36
C ALA A 61 -18.95 -15.30 -0.03
N PHE A 62 -18.19 -14.76 -1.00
CA PHE A 62 -16.82 -14.32 -0.77
C PHE A 62 -16.79 -13.18 0.25
N GLN A 63 -17.60 -12.14 0.06
CA GLN A 63 -17.64 -11.02 1.01
C GLN A 63 -18.02 -11.46 2.44
N ALA A 64 -18.96 -12.39 2.57
CA ALA A 64 -19.37 -12.94 3.86
C ALA A 64 -18.24 -13.72 4.55
N ALA A 65 -17.36 -14.36 3.78
CA ALA A 65 -16.21 -15.09 4.31
C ALA A 65 -15.07 -14.15 4.77
N VAL A 66 -14.79 -13.08 4.01
CA VAL A 66 -13.63 -12.22 4.29
C VAL A 66 -13.92 -11.04 5.21
N ARG A 67 -15.13 -10.48 5.22
CA ARG A 67 -15.45 -9.31 6.07
C ARG A 67 -15.19 -9.54 7.56
N PRO A 68 -15.53 -10.69 8.17
CA PRO A 68 -15.22 -10.95 9.57
C PRO A 68 -13.72 -11.02 9.87
N LEU A 69 -12.88 -11.33 8.87
CA LEU A 69 -11.42 -11.33 9.03
C LEU A 69 -10.87 -9.90 9.13
N LEU A 70 -11.54 -8.92 8.53
CA LEU A 70 -11.14 -7.52 8.53
C LEU A 70 -11.67 -6.73 9.75
N ASP A 71 -12.43 -7.39 10.63
CA ASP A 71 -12.88 -6.79 11.88
C ASP A 71 -11.82 -7.01 12.96
N PHE A 72 -11.05 -5.98 13.26
CA PHE A 72 -10.02 -5.98 14.31
C PHE A 72 -10.47 -5.25 15.59
N GLU A 73 -11.74 -4.89 15.71
CA GLU A 73 -12.24 -4.08 16.83
C GLU A 73 -13.25 -4.84 17.70
N THR A 74 -14.04 -5.74 17.10
CA THR A 74 -15.08 -6.47 17.83
C THR A 74 -14.48 -7.64 18.63
N PRO A 75 -14.64 -7.69 19.96
CA PRO A 75 -14.15 -8.82 20.76
C PRO A 75 -14.66 -10.17 20.24
N GLY A 76 -13.73 -11.09 19.97
CA GLY A 76 -14.05 -12.42 19.45
C GLY A 76 -14.13 -12.51 17.92
N SER A 77 -13.93 -11.41 17.19
CA SER A 77 -13.84 -11.44 15.73
C SER A 77 -12.66 -12.31 15.25
N PRO A 78 -12.79 -12.97 14.08
CA PRO A 78 -11.68 -13.68 13.46
C PRO A 78 -10.42 -12.83 13.27
N GLY A 79 -10.55 -11.51 13.03
CA GLY A 79 -9.41 -10.59 12.96
C GLY A 79 -8.62 -10.48 14.26
N LEU A 80 -9.26 -10.63 15.42
CA LEU A 80 -8.59 -10.54 16.74
C LEU A 80 -8.15 -11.88 17.33
N VAL A 81 -8.85 -12.98 17.01
CA VAL A 81 -8.63 -14.27 17.70
C VAL A 81 -7.77 -15.24 16.90
N LEU A 82 -7.68 -15.09 15.59
CA LEU A 82 -6.77 -15.90 14.78
C LEU A 82 -5.34 -15.40 14.96
N ASP A 83 -4.38 -16.33 15.00
CA ASP A 83 -2.99 -15.95 14.82
C ASP A 83 -2.73 -15.48 13.38
N ALA A 84 -1.56 -14.86 13.17
CA ALA A 84 -1.22 -14.28 11.88
C ALA A 84 -1.25 -15.31 10.73
N ASP A 85 -0.70 -16.51 10.94
CA ASP A 85 -0.61 -17.53 9.89
C ASP A 85 -2.00 -18.07 9.51
N ALA A 86 -2.86 -18.30 10.50
CA ALA A 86 -4.23 -18.72 10.31
C ALA A 86 -5.05 -17.63 9.63
N TRP A 87 -4.87 -16.37 10.02
CA TRP A 87 -5.52 -15.23 9.37
C TRP A 87 -5.14 -15.13 7.90
N TRP A 88 -3.83 -15.11 7.60
CA TRP A 88 -3.30 -15.03 6.24
C TRP A 88 -3.79 -16.18 5.37
N SER A 89 -3.73 -17.40 5.89
CA SER A 89 -4.17 -18.59 5.16
C SER A 89 -5.67 -18.55 4.88
N THR A 90 -6.48 -18.19 5.86
CA THR A 90 -7.95 -18.14 5.73
C THR A 90 -8.38 -17.11 4.70
N TYR A 91 -7.81 -15.91 4.77
CA TYR A 91 -8.14 -14.83 3.82
C TYR A 91 -7.78 -15.22 2.38
N HIS A 92 -6.55 -15.68 2.14
CA HIS A 92 -6.10 -16.02 0.78
C HIS A 92 -6.81 -17.26 0.23
N ASN A 93 -7.16 -18.25 1.07
CA ASN A 93 -7.96 -19.39 0.63
C ASN A 93 -9.36 -18.96 0.20
N ALA A 94 -9.97 -17.99 0.87
CA ALA A 94 -11.28 -17.45 0.47
C ALA A 94 -11.21 -16.74 -0.90
N LEU A 95 -10.12 -16.02 -1.19
CA LEU A 95 -9.90 -15.42 -2.52
C LEU A 95 -9.79 -16.48 -3.61
N VAL A 96 -9.01 -17.54 -3.37
CA VAL A 96 -8.81 -18.63 -4.34
C VAL A 96 -10.09 -19.44 -4.56
N ALA A 97 -10.89 -19.62 -3.51
CA ALA A 97 -12.14 -20.37 -3.55
C ALA A 97 -13.36 -19.56 -4.02
N ALA A 98 -13.17 -18.30 -4.43
CA ALA A 98 -14.27 -17.47 -4.92
C ALA A 98 -14.94 -18.09 -6.15
N ASP A 99 -16.28 -17.98 -6.22
CA ASP A 99 -17.09 -18.48 -7.34
C ASP A 99 -18.05 -17.36 -7.84
N PRO A 100 -17.90 -16.87 -9.09
CA PRO A 100 -16.85 -17.25 -10.05
C PRO A 100 -15.42 -16.90 -9.56
N PRO A 101 -14.39 -17.61 -10.06
CA PRO A 101 -13.01 -17.32 -9.74
C PRO A 101 -12.60 -15.89 -10.07
N LEU A 102 -11.83 -15.26 -9.18
CA LEU A 102 -11.26 -13.95 -9.42
C LEU A 102 -10.11 -14.05 -10.43
N HIS A 103 -10.24 -13.31 -11.53
CA HIS A 103 -9.19 -13.20 -12.54
C HIS A 103 -8.34 -11.95 -12.33
N ARG A 104 -7.03 -12.07 -12.58
CA ARG A 104 -6.05 -10.97 -12.47
C ARG A 104 -6.45 -9.73 -13.27
N SER A 105 -7.10 -9.91 -14.42
CA SER A 105 -7.60 -8.81 -15.26
C SER A 105 -8.69 -7.95 -14.60
N GLN A 106 -9.33 -8.45 -13.54
CA GLN A 106 -10.33 -7.73 -12.77
C GLN A 106 -9.71 -6.82 -11.71
N ILE A 107 -8.45 -7.05 -11.30
CA ILE A 107 -7.82 -6.33 -10.20
C ILE A 107 -7.71 -4.84 -10.49
N GLY A 108 -7.23 -4.44 -11.67
CA GLY A 108 -7.12 -3.03 -12.06
C GLY A 108 -8.45 -2.27 -11.96
N PRO A 109 -9.54 -2.76 -12.62
CA PRO A 109 -10.87 -2.17 -12.47
C PRO A 109 -11.39 -2.13 -11.03
N ILE A 110 -11.12 -3.16 -10.23
CA ILE A 110 -11.51 -3.20 -8.82
C ILE A 110 -10.77 -2.10 -8.05
N VAL A 111 -9.45 -2.04 -8.13
CA VAL A 111 -8.61 -1.03 -7.46
C VAL A 111 -9.01 0.39 -7.87
N ALA A 112 -9.27 0.63 -9.16
CA ALA A 112 -9.73 1.93 -9.64
C ALA A 112 -11.08 2.36 -9.02
N SER A 113 -11.88 1.42 -8.52
CA SER A 113 -13.17 1.70 -7.88
C SER A 113 -13.10 1.92 -6.37
N THR A 114 -11.98 1.59 -5.70
CA THR A 114 -11.88 1.64 -4.23
C THR A 114 -11.34 2.95 -3.67
N GLY A 115 -10.77 3.82 -4.51
CA GLY A 115 -10.22 5.10 -4.07
C GLY A 115 -8.97 4.97 -3.20
N ILE A 116 -8.17 3.90 -3.37
CA ILE A 116 -6.83 3.86 -2.79
C ILE A 116 -5.98 4.94 -3.45
N GLU A 117 -5.32 5.75 -2.63
CA GLU A 117 -4.51 6.88 -3.06
C GLU A 117 -3.13 6.82 -2.43
N LEU A 118 -2.13 7.25 -3.20
CA LEU A 118 -0.78 7.47 -2.68
C LEU A 118 -0.77 8.71 -1.78
N ARG A 119 0.04 8.67 -0.74
CA ARG A 119 0.33 9.83 0.12
C ARG A 119 0.98 10.94 -0.72
N PRO A 120 0.69 12.23 -0.46
CA PRO A 120 1.38 13.33 -1.13
C PRO A 120 2.91 13.18 -1.10
N GLY A 121 3.54 13.21 -2.27
CA GLY A 121 4.99 13.06 -2.46
C GLY A 121 5.49 11.61 -2.51
N ALA A 122 4.62 10.60 -2.35
CA ALA A 122 5.01 9.20 -2.54
C ALA A 122 5.30 8.90 -4.02
N ASP A 123 4.49 9.43 -4.94
CA ASP A 123 4.73 9.35 -6.39
C ASP A 123 6.04 10.04 -6.80
N ASP A 124 6.30 11.23 -6.25
CA ASP A 124 7.56 11.96 -6.44
C ASP A 124 8.75 11.17 -5.91
N LEU A 125 8.63 10.52 -4.74
CA LEU A 125 9.68 9.66 -4.19
C LEU A 125 9.98 8.47 -5.12
N LEU A 126 8.94 7.76 -5.58
CA LEU A 126 9.07 6.61 -6.48
C LEU A 126 9.74 7.04 -7.80
N ARG A 127 9.26 8.13 -8.40
CA ARG A 127 9.83 8.70 -9.64
C ARG A 127 11.27 9.14 -9.44
N ALA A 128 11.56 9.85 -8.34
CA ALA A 128 12.90 10.31 -8.02
C ALA A 128 13.90 9.14 -7.87
N CYS A 129 13.46 8.03 -7.27
CA CYS A 129 14.27 6.82 -7.17
C CYS A 129 14.53 6.21 -8.54
N CYS A 130 13.51 6.12 -9.39
CA CYS A 130 13.63 5.61 -10.77
C CYS A 130 14.61 6.45 -11.60
N GLU A 131 14.38 7.77 -11.70
CA GLU A 131 15.19 8.70 -12.49
C GLU A 131 16.66 8.72 -12.06
N ARG A 132 16.90 8.65 -10.75
CA ARG A 132 18.24 8.71 -10.14
C ARG A 132 18.89 7.34 -9.99
N ARG A 133 18.22 6.26 -10.43
CA ARG A 133 18.67 4.87 -10.29
C ARG A 133 19.00 4.50 -8.84
N VAL A 134 18.24 5.03 -7.89
CA VAL A 134 18.29 4.63 -6.48
C VAL A 134 17.40 3.40 -6.32
N PRO A 135 17.95 2.24 -5.92
CA PRO A 135 17.13 1.06 -5.68
C PRO A 135 16.15 1.29 -4.55
N ILE A 136 14.90 0.93 -4.82
CA ILE A 136 13.79 0.97 -3.89
C ILE A 136 13.18 -0.43 -3.78
N LEU A 137 12.97 -0.87 -2.54
CA LEU A 137 12.25 -2.08 -2.21
C LEU A 137 10.99 -1.71 -1.45
N VAL A 138 9.83 -2.02 -2.05
CA VAL A 138 8.54 -2.02 -1.36
C VAL A 138 8.38 -3.39 -0.69
N ALA A 139 8.64 -3.45 0.61
CA ALA A 139 8.51 -4.66 1.43
C ALA A 139 7.17 -4.61 2.16
N SER A 140 6.16 -5.28 1.60
CA SER A 140 4.78 -5.22 2.09
C SER A 140 4.21 -6.62 2.31
N ALA A 141 3.34 -6.74 3.31
CA ALA A 141 2.50 -7.92 3.52
C ALA A 141 1.19 -7.88 2.68
N GLY A 142 1.01 -6.82 1.88
CA GLY A 142 -0.12 -6.64 0.97
C GLY A 142 -0.09 -7.57 -0.25
N ILE A 143 -0.96 -7.29 -1.22
CA ILE A 143 -1.14 -8.11 -2.42
C ILE A 143 -0.44 -7.44 -3.59
N THR A 144 0.58 -8.10 -4.15
CA THR A 144 1.45 -7.53 -5.19
C THR A 144 0.68 -6.94 -6.38
N ASP A 145 -0.37 -7.60 -6.85
CA ASP A 145 -1.16 -7.10 -7.98
C ASP A 145 -1.94 -5.81 -7.67
N ILE A 146 -2.35 -5.63 -6.42
CA ILE A 146 -2.99 -4.39 -5.97
C ILE A 146 -1.93 -3.28 -5.88
N ILE A 147 -0.79 -3.58 -5.25
CA ILE A 147 0.34 -2.65 -5.11
C ILE A 147 0.75 -2.10 -6.47
N LEU A 148 0.99 -2.99 -7.43
CA LEU A 148 1.36 -2.60 -8.80
C LEU A 148 0.25 -1.81 -9.48
N SER A 149 -1.02 -2.23 -9.34
CA SER A 149 -2.13 -1.47 -9.92
C SER A 149 -2.21 -0.04 -9.40
N VAL A 150 -1.96 0.20 -8.11
CA VAL A 150 -1.97 1.56 -7.54
C VAL A 150 -0.77 2.36 -8.06
N ILE A 151 0.43 1.79 -8.02
CA ILE A 151 1.66 2.47 -8.47
C ILE A 151 1.58 2.82 -9.96
N ASP A 152 1.12 1.90 -10.80
CA ASP A 152 1.03 2.08 -12.26
C ASP A 152 -0.05 3.11 -12.64
N THR A 153 -1.13 3.23 -11.87
CA THR A 153 -2.15 4.27 -12.11
C THR A 153 -1.68 5.69 -11.80
N GLY A 154 -0.60 5.83 -11.03
CA GLY A 154 0.04 7.12 -10.73
C GLY A 154 0.58 7.86 -11.97
N GLU A 155 0.69 7.19 -13.12
CA GLU A 155 1.08 7.82 -14.39
C GLU A 155 -0.06 8.58 -15.10
N ASN A 156 -1.32 8.42 -14.72
CA ASN A 156 -2.47 8.84 -15.56
C ASN A 156 -3.33 10.03 -15.08
N VAL A 157 -2.92 10.79 -14.04
CA VAL A 157 -3.72 11.95 -13.57
C VAL A 157 -3.18 13.31 -14.06
N SER A 158 -1.96 13.39 -14.63
CA SER A 158 -1.37 14.67 -15.09
C SER A 158 -1.02 14.76 -16.58
N ALA A 159 -1.41 13.79 -17.41
CA ALA A 159 -1.17 13.88 -18.85
C ALA A 159 -2.26 13.17 -19.69
N LYS A 160 -3.38 13.84 -19.92
CA LYS A 160 -4.10 13.65 -21.19
C LYS A 160 -3.68 14.76 -22.14
N PRO A 161 -2.87 14.48 -23.18
CA PRO A 161 -2.86 15.32 -24.35
C PRO A 161 -4.25 15.24 -24.98
N GLN A 162 -4.87 16.39 -25.19
CA GLN A 162 -6.01 16.47 -26.09
C GLN A 162 -5.53 16.08 -27.49
N LEU A 163 -6.09 15.00 -28.03
CA LEU A 163 -6.17 14.74 -29.47
C LEU A 163 -7.64 14.80 -29.86
#